data_AF-A0A9D8DUP8-F1
#
_entry.id   AF-A0A9D8DUP8-F1
#
_cell.length_a   1.000
_cell.length_b   1.000
_cell.length_c   1.000
_cell.angle_alpha   90.00
_cell.angle_beta   90.00
_cell.angle_gamma   90.00
#
_symmetry.space_group_name_H-M   'P 1'
#
loop_
_entity.id
_entity.type
_entity.pdbx_description
1 polymer ?
#
loop_
_entity_poly.entity_id
_entity_poly.type
_entity_poly.pdbx_seq_one_letter_code
_entity_poly.pdbx_strand_id
1 'polypeptide(L)'
;MGDGAAPVEDCELCEAARFTHWYYEDDVCWVADCEACDCPMVVWKLHGVAPDPADVDHMVARLSEAGVVRFGDGVDAFRIDRVMRQIPSHFHAHARDRAWSSRRWESRPSRYNGGVGGVRETL
;
A
#
# COMPACT_ATOMS: atom_id res chain seq x y z
N MET A 1 20.74 -8.64 -3.41
CA MET A 1 20.03 -8.36 -4.66
C MET A 1 18.73 -9.11 -4.55
N GLY A 2 17.63 -8.36 -4.47
CA GLY A 2 16.29 -8.93 -4.43
C GLY A 2 15.95 -9.65 -5.73
N ASP A 3 14.82 -10.36 -5.75
CA ASP A 3 14.35 -11.12 -6.92
C ASP A 3 13.60 -10.26 -7.95
N GLY A 4 13.72 -8.94 -7.84
CA GLY A 4 12.95 -7.98 -8.60
C GLY A 4 13.21 -8.06 -10.10
N ALA A 5 12.14 -8.20 -10.86
CA ALA A 5 12.11 -8.16 -12.31
C ALA A 5 11.29 -6.95 -12.80
N ALA A 6 11.36 -6.71 -14.11
CA ALA A 6 10.51 -5.72 -14.76
C ALA A 6 9.01 -6.03 -14.52
N PRO A 7 8.13 -5.01 -14.59
CA PRO A 7 6.68 -5.19 -14.52
C PRO A 7 6.17 -6.28 -15.48
N VAL A 8 5.14 -7.03 -15.07
CA VAL A 8 4.51 -8.09 -15.87
C VAL A 8 3.06 -7.73 -16.21
N GLU A 9 2.58 -8.09 -17.40
CA GLU A 9 1.27 -7.64 -17.92
C GLU A 9 0.08 -8.20 -17.11
N ASP A 10 0.17 -9.43 -16.60
CA ASP A 10 -0.92 -10.09 -15.85
C ASP A 10 -0.91 -9.77 -14.34
N CYS A 11 -0.28 -8.68 -13.93
CA CYS A 11 -0.20 -8.29 -12.52
C CYS A 11 -0.79 -6.88 -12.28
N GLU A 12 -1.91 -6.83 -11.56
CA GLU A 12 -2.60 -5.58 -11.22
C GLU A 12 -1.72 -4.60 -10.40
N LEU A 13 -0.77 -5.13 -9.63
CA LEU A 13 0.19 -4.30 -8.88
C LEU A 13 1.31 -3.73 -9.76
N CYS A 14 1.62 -4.39 -10.88
CA CYS A 14 2.54 -3.87 -11.90
C CYS A 14 1.88 -2.76 -12.72
N GLU A 15 0.60 -2.89 -13.02
CA GLU A 15 -0.18 -1.86 -13.72
C GLU A 15 -0.24 -0.54 -12.92
N ALA A 16 -0.30 -0.64 -11.59
CA ALA A 16 -0.33 0.49 -10.68
C ALA A 16 -1.44 1.51 -11.02
N ALA A 17 -2.63 1.00 -11.36
CA ALA A 17 -3.75 1.82 -11.76
C ALA A 17 -4.23 2.76 -10.63
N ARG A 18 -4.49 4.03 -10.97
CA ARG A 18 -4.78 5.10 -10.01
C ARG A 18 -6.27 5.30 -9.79
N PHE A 19 -6.90 4.40 -9.04
CA PHE A 19 -8.33 4.49 -8.71
C PHE A 19 -8.61 4.99 -7.29
N THR A 20 -7.74 4.68 -6.35
CA THR A 20 -7.88 5.03 -4.92
C THR A 20 -6.98 6.22 -4.55
N HIS A 21 -7.03 6.66 -3.30
CA HIS A 21 -6.14 7.71 -2.82
C HIS A 21 -4.67 7.26 -2.80
N TRP A 22 -3.77 8.09 -3.35
CA TRP A 22 -2.33 7.86 -3.39
C TRP A 22 -1.59 8.79 -2.42
N TYR A 23 -0.84 8.20 -1.50
CA TYR A 23 -0.07 8.91 -0.48
C TYR A 23 1.33 9.28 -0.99
N TYR A 24 1.98 8.36 -1.70
CA TYR A 24 3.40 8.48 -2.05
C TYR A 24 3.78 7.66 -3.28
N GLU A 25 4.82 8.09 -3.99
CA GLU A 25 5.46 7.35 -5.08
C GLU A 25 6.91 7.81 -5.25
N ASP A 26 7.83 6.87 -5.46
CA ASP A 26 9.21 7.12 -5.88
C ASP A 26 9.73 6.00 -6.79
N ASP A 27 11.04 5.89 -7.00
CA ASP A 27 11.62 4.88 -7.87
C ASP A 27 11.55 3.45 -7.30
N VAL A 28 11.37 3.29 -5.98
CA VAL A 28 11.35 1.98 -5.31
C VAL A 28 9.91 1.47 -5.16
N CYS A 29 8.97 2.33 -4.79
CA CYS A 29 7.64 1.91 -4.39
C CYS A 29 6.56 2.96 -4.65
N TRP A 30 5.32 2.55 -4.49
CA TRP A 30 4.17 3.44 -4.37
C TRP A 30 3.33 3.05 -3.16
N VAL A 31 2.62 4.03 -2.59
CA VAL A 31 1.73 3.85 -1.44
C VAL A 31 0.36 4.43 -1.76
N ALA A 32 -0.66 3.60 -1.73
CA ALA A 32 -2.05 3.96 -2.01
C ALA A 32 -3.01 3.18 -1.10
N ASP A 33 -4.27 3.63 -0.99
CA ASP A 33 -5.29 2.80 -0.35
C ASP A 33 -5.58 1.56 -1.20
N CYS A 34 -5.60 0.39 -0.56
CA CYS A 34 -6.02 -0.84 -1.22
C CYS A 34 -7.55 -0.85 -1.39
N GLU A 35 -8.02 -1.06 -2.63
CA GLU A 35 -9.45 -1.14 -2.96
C GLU A 35 -10.19 -2.18 -2.11
N ALA A 36 -9.59 -3.35 -1.91
CA ALA A 36 -10.22 -4.43 -1.17
C ALA A 36 -10.14 -4.24 0.36
N CYS A 37 -9.14 -3.53 0.89
CA CYS A 37 -8.92 -3.41 2.34
C CYS A 37 -9.34 -2.07 2.96
N ASP A 38 -9.55 -1.03 2.14
CA ASP A 38 -9.70 0.37 2.55
C ASP A 38 -8.63 0.83 3.57
N CYS A 39 -7.38 0.43 3.33
CA CYS A 39 -6.26 0.84 4.16
C CYS A 39 -5.00 1.05 3.31
N PRO A 40 -4.02 1.85 3.78
CA PRO A 40 -2.80 2.10 3.04
C PRO A 40 -2.07 0.78 2.75
N MET A 41 -1.58 0.67 1.53
CA MET A 41 -0.79 -0.44 1.02
C MET A 41 0.43 0.12 0.30
N VAL A 42 1.61 -0.40 0.63
CA VAL A 42 2.84 -0.17 -0.13
C VAL A 42 3.08 -1.34 -1.06
N VAL A 43 3.56 -1.04 -2.26
CA VAL A 43 3.90 -2.03 -3.28
C VAL A 43 5.27 -1.70 -3.85
N TRP A 44 6.09 -2.73 -3.99
CA TRP A 44 7.39 -2.61 -4.64
C TRP A 44 7.20 -2.39 -6.14
N LYS A 45 7.93 -1.47 -6.77
CA LYS A 45 7.77 -1.22 -8.22
C LYS A 45 8.27 -2.37 -9.08
N LEU A 46 9.27 -3.11 -8.62
CA LEU A 46 9.71 -4.34 -9.30
C LEU A 46 8.77 -5.49 -8.97
N HIS A 47 8.59 -6.39 -9.94
CA HIS A 47 7.83 -7.61 -9.74
C HIS A 47 8.72 -8.67 -9.08
N GLY A 48 8.29 -9.19 -7.93
CA GLY A 48 9.04 -10.16 -7.13
C GLY A 48 8.52 -10.18 -5.70
N VAL A 49 8.96 -11.15 -4.90
CA VAL A 49 8.48 -11.36 -3.52
C VAL A 49 9.55 -11.12 -2.46
N ALA A 50 10.80 -10.98 -2.88
CA ALA A 50 11.95 -10.83 -2.01
C ALA A 50 12.75 -9.56 -2.38
N PRO A 51 12.22 -8.35 -2.07
CA PRO A 51 13.01 -7.12 -2.17
C PRO A 51 14.24 -7.18 -1.28
N ASP A 52 15.25 -6.38 -1.62
CA ASP A 52 16.42 -6.23 -0.75
C ASP A 52 15.99 -5.63 0.60
N PRO A 53 16.67 -5.96 1.72
CA PRO A 53 16.29 -5.46 3.05
C PRO A 53 16.17 -3.94 3.14
N ALA A 54 17.04 -3.20 2.44
CA ALA A 54 16.98 -1.74 2.39
C ALA A 54 15.69 -1.22 1.71
N ASP A 55 15.23 -1.89 0.64
CA ASP A 55 13.97 -1.56 -0.02
C ASP A 55 12.78 -1.90 0.89
N VAL A 56 12.85 -3.02 1.62
CA VAL A 56 11.82 -3.37 2.61
C VAL A 56 11.73 -2.31 3.70
N ASP A 57 12.86 -1.88 4.26
CA ASP A 57 12.89 -0.86 5.31
C ASP A 57 12.33 0.47 4.81
N HIS A 58 12.72 0.87 3.59
CA HIS A 58 12.19 2.07 2.92
C HIS A 58 10.68 1.99 2.71
N MET A 59 10.19 0.89 2.12
CA MET A 59 8.76 0.67 1.90
C MET A 59 7.96 0.67 3.20
N VAL A 60 8.47 0.04 4.26
CA VAL A 60 7.82 0.01 5.57
C VAL A 60 7.79 1.40 6.20
N ALA A 61 8.83 2.21 6.03
CA ALA A 61 8.85 3.61 6.50
C ALA A 61 7.78 4.44 5.78
N ARG A 62 7.74 4.41 4.45
CA ARG A 62 6.72 5.11 3.62
C ARG A 62 5.30 4.66 3.94
N LEU A 63 5.09 3.36 4.15
CA LEU A 63 3.80 2.81 4.57
C LEU A 63 3.40 3.30 5.96
N SER A 64 4.35 3.40 6.88
CA SER A 64 4.09 3.89 8.24
C SER A 64 3.70 5.37 8.24
N GLU A 65 4.35 6.19 7.40
CA GLU A 65 3.96 7.59 7.19
C GLU A 65 2.50 7.70 6.69
N ALA A 66 2.11 6.91 5.69
CA ALA A 66 0.72 6.85 5.23
C ALA A 66 -0.25 6.32 6.31
N GLY A 67 0.18 5.35 7.11
CA GLY A 67 -0.57 4.85 8.26
C GLY A 67 -0.85 5.94 9.29
N VAL A 68 0.14 6.78 9.60
CA VAL A 68 -0.02 7.93 10.50
C VAL A 68 -1.00 8.95 9.92
N VAL A 69 -0.90 9.26 8.62
CA VAL A 69 -1.87 10.15 7.95
C VAL A 69 -3.30 9.59 8.05
N ARG A 70 -3.48 8.28 7.90
CA ARG A 70 -4.80 7.63 7.85
C ARG A 70 -5.42 7.34 9.22
N PHE A 71 -4.62 7.04 10.23
CA PHE A 71 -5.07 6.52 11.52
C PHE A 71 -4.55 7.31 12.73
N GLY A 72 -3.65 8.27 12.55
CA GLY A 72 -2.97 9.01 13.62
C GLY A 72 -1.65 8.36 14.07
N ASP A 73 -0.90 9.08 14.91
CA ASP A 73 0.42 8.70 15.44
C ASP A 73 0.37 7.97 16.79
N GLY A 74 -0.84 7.63 17.26
CA GLY A 74 -1.05 6.95 18.53
C GLY A 74 -0.38 5.57 18.56
N VAL A 75 0.11 5.19 19.74
CA VAL A 75 0.58 3.82 20.01
C VAL A 75 -0.57 2.85 19.68
N ASP A 76 -0.28 1.83 18.86
CA ASP A 76 -1.24 0.85 18.35
C ASP A 76 -2.33 1.38 17.40
N ALA A 77 -2.17 2.57 16.80
CA ALA A 77 -3.11 3.08 15.79
C ALA A 77 -3.23 2.12 14.59
N PHE A 78 -2.12 1.52 14.16
CA PHE A 78 -2.07 0.52 13.11
C PHE A 78 -0.87 -0.42 13.27
N ARG A 79 -0.88 -1.51 12.49
CA ARG A 79 0.22 -2.48 12.38
C ARG A 79 0.52 -2.77 10.91
N ILE A 80 1.79 -3.04 10.62
CA ILE A 80 2.22 -3.44 9.28
C ILE A 80 1.98 -4.95 9.09
N ASP A 81 1.13 -5.30 8.13
CA ASP A 81 0.86 -6.67 7.69
C ASP A 81 1.50 -6.92 6.32
N ARG A 82 2.53 -7.77 6.29
CA ARG A 82 3.28 -8.14 5.08
C ARG A 82 2.77 -9.43 4.42
N VAL A 83 1.64 -9.98 4.86
CA VAL A 83 1.10 -11.21 4.29
C VAL A 83 0.41 -10.91 2.95
N MET A 84 1.03 -11.35 1.85
CA MET A 84 0.55 -11.22 0.48
C MET A 84 -0.52 -12.29 0.18
N ARG A 85 -1.80 -11.92 0.24
CA ARG A 85 -2.90 -12.91 0.13
C ARG A 85 -3.48 -13.03 -1.28
N GLN A 86 -3.72 -11.92 -1.96
CA GLN A 86 -4.39 -11.94 -3.27
C GLN A 86 -3.39 -12.05 -4.42
N ILE A 87 -2.28 -11.30 -4.33
CA ILE A 87 -1.23 -11.28 -5.34
C ILE A 87 0.07 -11.76 -4.67
N PRO A 88 0.21 -13.07 -4.40
CA PRO A 88 1.33 -13.61 -3.64
C PRO A 88 2.67 -13.56 -4.39
N SER A 89 2.66 -13.26 -5.69
CA SER A 89 3.86 -13.14 -6.54
C SER A 89 4.48 -11.75 -6.56
N HIS A 90 3.87 -10.75 -5.92
CA HIS A 90 4.35 -9.37 -5.94
C HIS A 90 4.32 -8.76 -4.54
N PHE A 91 5.49 -8.35 -4.05
CA PHE A 91 5.68 -7.77 -2.74
C PHE A 91 4.78 -6.56 -2.50
N HIS A 92 3.95 -6.69 -1.47
CA HIS A 92 3.14 -5.62 -0.93
C HIS A 92 2.87 -5.82 0.56
N ALA A 93 2.62 -4.72 1.26
CA ALA A 93 2.28 -4.73 2.68
C ALA A 93 1.19 -3.70 2.97
N HIS A 94 0.43 -3.92 4.05
CA HIS A 94 -0.69 -3.06 4.44
C HIS A 94 -0.50 -2.47 5.84
N ALA A 95 -0.89 -1.21 6.04
CA ALA A 95 -1.06 -0.63 7.36
C ALA A 95 -2.51 -0.87 7.82
N ARG A 96 -2.72 -1.78 8.77
CA ARG A 96 -4.06 -2.17 9.25
C ARG A 96 -4.32 -1.62 10.65
N ASP A 97 -5.41 -0.90 10.85
CA ASP A 97 -5.86 -0.51 12.19
C ASP A 97 -6.49 -1.69 12.95
N ARG A 98 -6.73 -1.52 14.25
CA ARG A 98 -7.34 -2.58 15.09
C ARG A 98 -8.75 -2.97 14.62
N ALA A 99 -9.49 -2.03 14.02
CA ALA A 99 -10.86 -2.26 13.57
C ALA A 99 -10.96 -2.69 12.09
N TRP A 100 -9.84 -2.97 11.42
CA TRP A 100 -9.81 -3.30 9.99
C TRP A 100 -10.80 -4.42 9.61
N SER A 101 -10.91 -5.46 10.43
CA SER A 101 -11.78 -6.61 10.13
C SER A 101 -13.26 -6.26 10.05
N SER A 102 -13.73 -5.29 10.84
CA SER A 102 -15.11 -4.79 10.77
C SER A 102 -15.25 -3.68 9.73
N ARG A 103 -14.29 -2.74 9.67
CA ARG A 103 -14.31 -1.60 8.74
C ARG A 103 -14.35 -2.00 7.26
N ARG A 104 -13.73 -3.12 6.89
CA ARG A 104 -13.65 -3.57 5.48
C ARG A 104 -15.02 -3.69 4.81
N TRP A 105 -16.09 -3.96 5.57
CA TRP A 105 -17.45 -4.11 5.05
C TRP A 105 -18.27 -2.82 5.06
N GLU A 106 -17.85 -1.82 5.84
CA GLU A 106 -18.61 -0.60 6.09
C GLU A 106 -17.98 0.64 5.43
N SER A 107 -16.69 0.56 5.09
CA SER A 107 -15.94 1.72 4.62
C SER A 107 -16.21 1.99 3.14
N ARG A 108 -16.39 3.27 2.82
CA ARG A 108 -16.44 3.75 1.43
C ARG A 108 -15.02 3.83 0.88
N PRO A 109 -14.74 3.24 -0.30
CA PRO A 109 -13.42 3.33 -0.91
C PRO A 109 -13.01 4.79 -1.10
N SER A 110 -11.73 5.07 -0.90
CA SER A 110 -11.18 6.34 -1.34
C SER A 110 -11.13 6.43 -2.86
N ARG A 111 -11.08 7.65 -3.37
CA ARG A 111 -10.92 7.93 -4.80
C ARG A 111 -9.61 8.64 -5.08
N TYR A 112 -9.05 8.37 -6.25
CA TYR A 112 -7.96 9.18 -6.79
C TYR A 112 -8.50 10.56 -7.19
N ASN A 113 -7.83 11.63 -6.76
CA ASN A 113 -8.24 13.01 -7.03
C ASN A 113 -7.30 13.75 -7.99
N GLY A 114 -6.46 13.03 -8.73
CA GLY A 114 -5.55 13.61 -9.72
C GLY A 114 -4.15 13.96 -9.19
N GLY A 115 -3.80 13.59 -7.95
CA GLY A 115 -2.48 13.85 -7.38
C GLY A 115 -2.01 12.80 -6.37
N VAL A 116 -0.68 12.72 -6.21
CA VAL A 116 -0.03 11.95 -5.14
C VAL A 116 0.21 12.88 -3.95
N GLY A 117 -0.11 12.43 -2.74
CA GLY A 117 0.02 13.24 -1.52
C GLY A 117 -1.08 14.30 -1.34
N GLY A 118 -2.17 14.20 -2.10
CA GLY A 118 -3.34 15.07 -1.97
C GLY A 118 -4.17 14.78 -0.71
N VAL A 119 -5.33 15.42 -0.59
CA VAL A 119 -6.30 15.08 0.46
C VAL A 119 -7.01 13.77 0.12
N ARG A 120 -7.16 12.87 1.11
CA ARG A 120 -7.95 11.65 0.95
C ARG A 120 -9.44 11.98 0.88
N GLU A 121 -10.10 11.59 -0.21
CA GLU A 121 -11.54 11.73 -0.41
C GLU A 121 -12.16 10.33 -0.61
N THR A 122 -13.39 10.13 -0.13
CA THR A 122 -14.18 8.90 -0.38
C THR A 122 -15.21 9.11 -1.47
N LEU A 123 -15.60 8.01 -2.13
CA LEU A 123 -16.75 7.99 -3.06
C LEU A 123 -18.09 8.29 -2.35
#